data_AF-A0A9X8VBS3-F1
#
_entry.id   AF-A0A9X8VBS3-F1
#
_cell.length_a   1.000
_cell.length_b   1.000
_cell.length_c   1.000
_cell.angle_alpha   90.00
_cell.angle_beta   90.00
_cell.angle_gamma   90.00
#
_symmetry.space_group_name_H-M   'P 1'
#
loop_
_entity.id
_entity.type
_entity.pdbx_description
1 polymer ?
#
loop_
_entity_poly.entity_id
_entity_poly.type
_entity_poly.pdbx_seq_one_letter_code
_entity_poly.pdbx_strand_id
1 'polypeptide(L)' 'AAFLSSAFFVGASAAWHLLRGRDTPAMRKMLSMAMWMALIVAPVQAMIGDAHGLNTLKHQPAKIAAIEGH' A
#
# COMPACT_ATOMS: atom_id res chain seq x y z
N ALA A 1 -4.02 1.41 -4.74
CA ALA A 1 -3.06 2.35 -4.12
C ALA A 1 -3.67 3.15 -2.96
N ALA A 2 -4.80 3.84 -3.11
CA ALA A 2 -5.36 4.72 -2.07
C ALA A 2 -5.54 4.07 -0.68
N PHE A 3 -6.08 2.84 -0.62
CA PHE A 3 -6.27 2.12 0.65
C PHE A 3 -4.96 1.80 1.39
N LEU A 4 -3.89 1.51 0.66
CA LEU A 4 -2.60 1.17 1.25
C LEU A 4 -1.91 2.45 1.75
N SER A 5 -2.04 3.55 1.02
CA SER A 5 -1.58 4.88 1.46
C SER A 5 -2.25 5.31 2.77
N SER A 6 -3.57 5.12 2.89
CA SER A 6 -4.30 5.42 4.13
C SER A 6 -3.86 4.52 5.29
N ALA A 7 -3.68 3.21 5.05
CA ALA A 7 -3.20 2.29 6.08
C ALA A 7 -1.80 2.67 6.60
N PHE A 8 -0.87 3.06 5.71
CA PHE A 8 0.45 3.52 6.11
C PHE A 8 0.42 4.83 6.88
N PHE A 9 -0.45 5.78 6.51
CA PHE A 9 -0.58 7.05 7.24
C PHE A 9 -1.08 6.84 8.68
N VAL A 10 -2.08 5.97 8.86
CA VAL A 10 -2.59 5.59 10.18
C VAL A 10 -1.53 4.82 10.98
N GLY A 11 -0.85 3.85 10.36
CA GLY A 11 0.23 3.10 10.99
C GLY A 11 1.39 3.99 11.46
N ALA A 12 1.83 4.94 10.62
CA ALA A 12 2.89 5.88 10.95
C ALA A 12 2.53 6.79 12.13
N SER A 13 1.28 7.27 12.17
CA SER A 13 0.78 8.07 13.29
C SER A 13 0.76 7.27 14.60
N ALA A 14 0.29 6.01 14.57
CA ALA A 14 0.28 5.12 15.73
C ALA A 14 1.70 4.82 16.23
N ALA A 15 2.61 4.50 15.32
CA ALA A 15 4.01 4.22 15.63
C ALA A 15 4.72 5.42 16.26
N TRP A 16 4.46 6.64 15.77
CA TRP A 16 5.01 7.87 16.33
C TRP A 16 4.55 8.12 17.78
N HIS A 17 3.27 7.86 18.07
CA HIS A 17 2.76 7.96 19.44
C HIS A 17 3.40 6.92 20.38
N LEU A 18 3.58 5.68 19.92
CA LEU A 18 4.27 4.63 20.67
C LEU A 18 5.73 5.00 20.96
N LEU A 19 6.47 5.52 19.97
CA LEU A 19 7.86 5.96 20.11
C LEU A 19 8.03 7.11 21.13
N ARG A 20 7.01 7.96 21.28
CA ARG A 20 7.01 9.05 22.28
C ARG A 20 6.53 8.61 23.67
N GLY A 21 6.45 7.31 23.93
CA GLY A 21 6.04 6.75 25.21
C GLY A 21 4.54 6.87 25.49
N ARG A 22 3.72 7.24 24.50
CA ARG A 22 2.24 7.26 24.62
C ARG A 22 1.66 5.89 24.28
N ASP A 23 2.18 4.88 24.97
CA ASP A 23 1.81 3.48 24.78
C ASP A 23 0.46 3.18 25.44
N THR A 24 -0.59 3.44 24.68
CA THR A 24 -1.97 3.09 25.09
C THR A 24 -2.47 1.89 24.30
N PRO A 25 -3.39 1.09 24.88
CA PRO A 25 -4.03 -0.03 24.17
C PRO A 25 -4.69 0.40 22.85
N ALA A 26 -5.18 1.64 22.78
CA ALA A 26 -5.74 2.23 21.56
C ALA A 26 -4.69 2.40 20.45
N MET A 27 -3.50 2.92 20.76
CA MET A 27 -2.42 3.09 19.77
C MET A 27 -1.88 1.74 19.27
N ARG A 28 -1.74 0.75 20.15
CA ARG A 28 -1.36 -0.62 19.76
C ARG A 28 -2.40 -1.26 18.84
N LYS A 29 -3.69 -1.06 19.13
CA LYS A 29 -4.79 -1.53 18.27
C LYS A 29 -4.79 -0.83 16.91
N MET A 30 -4.57 0.49 16.88
CA MET A 30 -4.47 1.28 15.65
C MET A 30 -3.31 0.80 14.76
N LEU A 31 -2.13 0.55 15.36
CA LEU A 31 -0.99 0.00 14.65
C LEU A 31 -1.26 -1.42 14.11
N SER A 32 -1.84 -2.29 14.94
CA SER A 32 -2.17 -3.68 14.54
C SER A 32 -3.17 -3.70 13.37
N MET A 33 -4.23 -2.90 13.42
CA MET A 33 -5.20 -2.80 12.33
C MET A 33 -4.57 -2.28 11.03
N ALA A 34 -3.67 -1.29 11.11
CA ALA A 34 -2.93 -0.80 9.95
C ALA A 34 -2.02 -1.88 9.34
N MET A 35 -1.33 -2.67 10.17
CA MET A 35 -0.46 -3.76 9.71
C MET A 35 -1.25 -4.89 9.05
N TRP A 36 -2.40 -5.28 9.61
CA TRP A 36 -3.29 -6.28 8.99
C TRP A 36 -3.85 -5.81 7.65
N MET A 37 -4.24 -4.54 7.57
CA MET A 37 -4.66 -3.93 6.30
C MET A 37 -3.53 -3.95 5.28
N ALA A 38 -2.32 -3.56 5.65
CA ALA A 38 -1.18 -3.57 4.75
C ALA A 38 -0.86 -5.00 4.26
N LEU A 39 -0.86 -5.99 5.15
CA LEU A 39 -0.57 -7.39 4.81
C LEU A 39 -1.53 -7.97 3.76
N ILE A 40 -2.81 -7.63 3.82
CA ILE A 40 -3.82 -8.16 2.90
C ILE A 40 -3.95 -7.28 1.65
N VAL A 41 -3.99 -5.95 1.83
CA VAL A 41 -4.23 -5.01 0.73
C VAL A 41 -3.01 -4.90 -0.19
N ALA A 42 -1.78 -5.01 0.32
CA ALA A 42 -0.58 -4.95 -0.52
C ALA A 42 -0.53 -6.06 -1.59
N PRO A 43 -0.68 -7.37 -1.29
CA PRO A 43 -0.69 -8.41 -2.32
C PRO A 43 -1.89 -8.28 -3.26
N VAL A 44 -3.08 -7.94 -2.74
CA VAL A 44 -4.26 -7.71 -3.57
C VAL A 44 -4.05 -6.55 -4.54
N GLN A 45 -3.46 -5.45 -4.08
CA GLN A 45 -3.13 -4.31 -4.94
C GLN A 45 -2.01 -4.60 -5.93
N ALA A 46 -1.04 -5.44 -5.57
CA ALA A 46 -0.02 -5.91 -6.50
C ALA A 46 -0.64 -6.76 -7.63
N MET A 47 -1.54 -7.69 -7.29
CA MET A 47 -2.26 -8.51 -8.29
C MET A 47 -3.19 -7.68 -9.18
N ILE A 48 -3.96 -6.75 -8.61
CA ILE A 48 -4.82 -5.84 -9.38
C ILE A 48 -3.98 -4.90 -10.26
N GLY A 49 -2.86 -4.41 -9.74
CA GLY A 49 -1.91 -3.59 -10.49
C GLY A 49 -1.29 -4.34 -11.66
N ASP A 50 -0.90 -5.59 -11.45
CA ASP A 50 -0.36 -6.48 -12.49
C ASP A 50 -1.42 -6.82 -13.54
N ALA A 51 -2.64 -7.17 -13.13
CA ALA A 51 -3.76 -7.42 -14.05
C ALA A 51 -4.15 -6.17 -14.85
N HIS A 52 -4.11 -4.98 -14.24
CA HIS A 52 -4.28 -3.71 -14.97
C HIS A 52 -3.10 -3.41 -15.91
N GLY A 53 -1.87 -3.80 -15.57
CA GLY A 53 -0.69 -3.70 -16.44
C GLY A 53 -0.75 -4.61 -17.67
N LEU A 54 -1.08 -5.89 -17.46
CA LEU A 54 -1.27 -6.90 -18.50
C LEU A 54 -2.44 -6.60 -19.44
N ASN A 55 -3.51 -5.98 -18.95
CA ASN A 55 -4.61 -5.54 -19.82
C ASN A 55 -4.26 -4.27 -20.62
N THR A 56 -3.38 -3.40 -20.10
CA THR A 56 -2.87 -2.21 -20.81
C THR A 56 -1.94 -2.61 -21.96
N LEU A 57 -1.18 -3.69 -21.81
CA LEU A 57 -0.35 -4.29 -22.87
C LEU A 57 -1.14 -4.69 -24.13
N LYS A 58 -2.42 -5.09 -23.99
CA LYS A 58 -3.29 -5.49 -25.12
C LYS A 58 -3.98 -4.33 -25.85
N HIS A 59 -3.95 -3.10 -25.33
CA HIS A 59 -4.64 -1.95 -25.94
C HIS A 59 -3.75 -0.72 -26.16
N GLN A 60 -2.61 -0.58 -25.48
CA GLN A 60 -1.74 0.60 -25.59
C GLN A 60 -0.25 0.23 -25.61
N PRO A 61 0.29 -0.21 -26.76
CA PRO A 61 1.70 -0.62 -26.89
C PRO A 61 2.71 0.54 -26.77
N ALA A 62 2.28 1.80 -26.85
CA ALA A 62 3.18 2.96 -26.81
C ALA A 62 3.82 3.24 -25.43
N LYS A 63 3.23 2.77 -24.32
CA LYS A 63 3.76 3.02 -22.97
C LYS A 63 4.86 2.05 -22.54
N ILE A 64 4.89 0.85 -23.11
CA ILE A 64 5.94 -0.15 -22.86
C ILE A 64 7.23 0.25 -23.59
N ALA A 65 7.13 0.73 -24.84
CA ALA A 65 8.29 1.16 -25.63
C ALA A 65 9.07 2.34 -25.01
N ALA A 66 8.42 3.20 -24.23
CA ALA A 66 9.08 4.31 -23.54
C ALA A 66 9.76 3.89 -22.22
N ILE A 67 9.38 2.76 -21.64
CA ILE A 67 9.96 2.22 -20.38
C ILE A 67 11.06 1.20 -20.69
N GLU A 68 10.94 0.45 -21.79
CA GLU A 68 11.93 -0.56 -22.20
C GLU A 68 13.12 -0.02 -23.00
N GLY A 69 13.14 1.29 -23.31
CA GLY A 69 14.34 2.01 -23.75
C GLY A 69 15.17 1.33 -24.84
N HIS A 70 14.69 1.42 -26.09
CA HIS A 70 15.56 1.38 -27.26
C HIS A 70 15.87 2.80 -27.73
#